data_AF-A0A2N3DKT5-F1
#
_entry.id   AF-A0A2N3DKT5-F1
#
_cell.length_a   1.000
_cell.length_b   1.000
_cell.length_c   1.000
_cell.angle_alpha   90.00
_cell.angle_beta   90.00
_cell.angle_gamma   90.00
#
_symmetry.space_group_name_H-M   'P 1'
#
loop_
_entity.id
_entity.type
_entity.pdbx_description
1 polymer ?
#
loop_
_entity_poly.entity_id
_entity_poly.type
_entity_poly.pdbx_seq_one_letter_code
_entity_poly.pdbx_strand_id
1 'polypeptide(L)' 'MLRVRLRDAMNDYRKRTGVRLTYRALAEASGLAVSTLQSLAARPSYNTRLSTIERLCVALECQPGDLLELTEGADV' A
#
# COMPACT_ATOMS: atom_id res chain seq x y z
N MET A 1 -5.35 0.73 -15.59
CA MET A 1 -3.98 1.10 -15.24
C MET A 1 -3.57 0.34 -14.00
N LEU A 2 -2.28 0.08 -13.78
CA LEU A 2 -1.86 -0.52 -12.52
C LEU A 2 -2.00 0.52 -11.38
N ARG A 3 -2.67 0.13 -10.30
CA ARG A 3 -2.94 0.96 -9.12
C ARG A 3 -2.50 0.27 -7.85
N VAL A 4 -1.98 1.04 -6.89
CA VAL A 4 -1.70 0.57 -5.54
C VAL A 4 -2.92 0.79 -4.63
N ARG A 5 -3.41 -0.28 -4.00
CA ARG A 5 -4.55 -0.31 -3.08
C ARG A 5 -4.13 -0.26 -1.61
N LEU A 6 -3.28 0.70 -1.26
CA LEU A 6 -2.66 0.75 0.07
C LEU A 6 -3.68 0.80 1.22
N ARG A 7 -4.78 1.55 1.05
CA ARG A 7 -5.82 1.68 2.08
C ARG A 7 -6.53 0.36 2.34
N ASP A 8 -6.81 -0.40 1.29
CA ASP A 8 -7.48 -1.70 1.40
C ASP A 8 -6.55 -2.72 2.04
N ALA A 9 -5.29 -2.77 1.60
CA ALA A 9 -4.28 -3.65 2.19
C ALA A 9 -4.09 -3.39 3.70
N MET A 10 -4.11 -2.12 4.15
CA MET A 10 -4.07 -1.78 5.58
C MET A 10 -5.34 -2.21 6.32
N ASN A 11 -6.51 -2.16 5.68
CA ASN A 11 -7.76 -2.64 6.26
C ASN A 11 -7.75 -4.16 6.40
N ASP A 12 -7.26 -4.87 5.38
CA ASP A 12 -7.17 -6.33 5.40
C ASP A 12 -6.12 -6.83 6.39
N TYR A 13 -5.02 -6.09 6.56
CA TYR A 13 -4.11 -6.32 7.68
C TYR A 13 -4.84 -6.21 9.03
N ARG A 14 -5.61 -5.12 9.24
CA ARG A 14 -6.39 -4.93 10.48
C ARG A 14 -7.38 -6.07 10.72
N LYS A 15 -8.06 -6.56 9.69
CA LYS A 15 -9.01 -7.68 9.82
C LYS A 15 -8.31 -8.97 10.25
N ARG A 16 -7.10 -9.23 9.74
CA ARG A 16 -6.32 -10.44 10.06
C ARG A 16 -5.67 -10.38 11.44
N THR A 17 -5.10 -9.23 11.83
CA THR A 17 -4.28 -9.10 13.04
C THR A 17 -5.00 -8.42 14.21
N GLY A 18 -6.13 -7.76 13.98
CA GLY A 18 -6.81 -6.91 14.96
C GLY A 18 -6.13 -5.55 15.19
N VAL A 19 -4.98 -5.28 14.56
CA VAL A 19 -4.17 -4.08 14.79
C VAL A 19 -4.54 -2.98 13.80
N ARG A 20 -4.84 -1.77 14.32
CA ARG A 20 -5.03 -0.58 13.48
C ARG A 20 -3.70 0.10 13.18
N LEU A 21 -3.13 -0.19 12.01
CA LEU A 21 -1.93 0.49 11.52
C LEU A 21 -2.19 1.96 11.17
N THR A 22 -1.25 2.82 11.54
CA THR A 22 -1.16 4.21 11.07
C THR A 22 -0.08 4.32 10.00
N TYR A 23 -0.11 5.37 9.16
CA TYR A 23 0.98 5.59 8.19
C TYR A 23 2.36 5.75 8.85
N ARG A 24 2.41 6.30 10.07
CA ARG A 24 3.67 6.40 10.83
C ARG A 24 4.18 5.02 11.23
N ALA A 25 3.33 4.18 11.81
CA ALA A 25 3.71 2.81 12.18
C ALA A 25 4.10 1.98 10.96
N LEU A 26 3.39 2.14 9.83
CA LEU A 26 3.74 1.47 8.58
C LEU A 26 5.05 2.00 7.99
N ALA A 27 5.33 3.29 8.11
CA ALA A 27 6.61 3.88 7.70
C ALA A 27 7.77 3.31 8.51
N GLU A 28 7.61 3.16 9.83
CA GLU A 28 8.60 2.52 10.70
C GLU A 28 8.81 1.04 10.32
N ALA A 29 7.72 0.27 10.14
CA ALA A 29 7.79 -1.15 9.82
C ALA A 29 8.37 -1.43 8.41
N SER A 30 8.00 -0.62 7.42
CA SER A 30 8.49 -0.77 6.04
C SER A 30 9.82 -0.05 5.80
N GLY A 31 10.21 0.88 6.67
CA GLY A 31 11.30 1.84 6.52
C GLY A 31 11.10 2.87 5.40
N LEU A 32 9.88 3.05 4.91
CA LEU A 32 9.54 4.05 3.89
C LEU A 32 9.25 5.40 4.55
N ALA A 33 9.42 6.50 3.81
CA ALA A 33 8.99 7.80 4.29
C ALA A 33 7.45 7.87 4.37
N VAL A 34 6.92 8.52 5.40
CA VAL A 34 5.47 8.74 5.55
C VAL A 34 4.89 9.47 4.33
N SER A 35 5.63 10.42 3.76
CA SER A 35 5.25 11.15 2.55
C SER A 35 5.10 10.25 1.31
N THR A 36 5.91 9.19 1.19
CA THR A 36 5.78 8.17 0.15
C THR A 36 4.47 7.39 0.31
N LEU A 37 4.14 6.97 1.53
CA LEU A 37 2.89 6.27 1.84
C LEU A 37 1.66 7.15 1.56
N GLN A 38 1.71 8.42 1.94
CA GLN A 38 0.65 9.39 1.65
C GLN A 38 0.48 9.60 0.15
N SER A 39 1.58 9.70 -0.60
CA SER A 39 1.54 9.84 -2.06
C SER A 39 0.92 8.62 -2.73
N LEU A 40 1.30 7.41 -2.30
CA LEU A 40 0.72 6.15 -2.76
C LEU A 40 -0.77 6.05 -2.46
N ALA A 41 -1.20 6.49 -1.27
CA ALA A 41 -2.61 6.42 -0.86
C ALA A 41 -3.50 7.50 -1.49
N ALA A 42 -2.92 8.60 -1.97
CA ALA A 42 -3.64 9.72 -2.56
C ALA A 42 -3.66 9.67 -4.10
N ARG A 43 -2.62 9.12 -4.73
CA ARG A 43 -2.45 9.13 -6.19
C ARG A 43 -2.49 7.71 -6.74
N PRO A 44 -3.60 7.29 -7.37
CA PRO A 44 -3.77 5.94 -7.93
C PRO A 44 -2.70 5.56 -8.96
N SER A 45 -2.23 6.54 -9.73
CA SER A 45 -1.27 6.40 -10.82
C SER A 45 0.18 6.70 -10.41
N TYR A 46 0.49 6.72 -9.11
CA TYR A 46 1.85 6.97 -8.64
C TYR A 46 2.80 5.84 -9.07
N ASN A 47 3.76 6.18 -9.93
CA ASN A 47 4.77 5.24 -10.38
C ASN A 47 5.77 4.97 -9.24
N THR A 48 5.68 3.77 -8.67
CA THR A 48 6.51 3.32 -7.56
C THR A 48 7.47 2.22 -7.98
N ARG A 49 8.52 2.01 -7.20
CA ARG A 49 9.51 0.95 -7.46
C ARG A 49 9.00 -0.40 -6.96
N LEU A 50 9.42 -1.48 -7.60
CA LEU A 50 9.14 -2.84 -7.11
C LEU A 50 9.67 -3.06 -5.67
N SER A 51 10.81 -2.46 -5.33
CA SER A 51 11.33 -2.51 -3.95
C SER A 51 10.42 -1.82 -2.93
N THR A 52 9.63 -0.82 -3.34
CA THR A 52 8.62 -0.21 -2.48
C THR A 52 7.44 -1.16 -2.26
N ILE A 53 7.00 -1.85 -3.31
CA ILE A 53 5.95 -2.88 -3.23
C ILE A 53 6.39 -4.03 -2.31
N GLU A 54 7.60 -4.54 -2.50
CA GLU A 54 8.19 -5.59 -1.67
C GLU A 54 8.19 -5.20 -0.18
N ARG A 55 8.71 -4.03 0.16
CA ARG A 55 8.77 -3.55 1.55
C ARG A 55 7.38 -3.40 2.18
N LEU A 56 6.38 -2.99 1.40
CA LEU A 56 4.99 -2.92 1.85
C LEU A 56 4.40 -4.32 2.06
N CYS A 57 4.66 -5.25 1.14
CA CYS A 57 4.18 -6.63 1.24
C CYS A 57 4.76 -7.33 2.48
N VAL A 58 6.05 -7.13 2.76
CA VAL A 58 6.69 -7.65 3.97
C VAL A 58 6.09 -7.00 5.23
N ALA A 59 5.94 -5.68 5.26
CA ALA A 59 5.41 -4.97 6.44
C ALA A 59 3.91 -5.25 6.70
N LEU A 60 3.13 -5.53 5.67
CA LEU A 60 1.71 -5.86 5.75
C LEU A 60 1.45 -7.37 5.69
N GLU A 61 2.49 -8.20 5.68
CA GLU A 61 2.39 -9.66 5.59
C GLU A 61 1.39 -10.10 4.51
N CYS A 62 1.52 -9.54 3.30
CA CYS A 62 0.63 -9.79 2.16
C CYS A 62 1.42 -10.06 0.88
N GLN A 63 0.72 -10.47 -0.18
CA GLN A 63 1.32 -10.67 -1.50
C GLN A 63 1.08 -9.45 -2.40
N PRO A 64 1.88 -9.27 -3.47
CA PRO A 64 1.68 -8.15 -4.40
C PRO A 64 0.27 -8.08 -5.01
N GLY A 65 -0.39 -9.23 -5.20
CA GLY A 65 -1.78 -9.29 -5.69
C GLY A 65 -2.81 -8.72 -4.72
N ASP A 66 -2.51 -8.63 -3.42
CA ASP A 66 -3.36 -7.99 -2.43
C ASP A 66 -3.18 -6.45 -2.44
N LEU A 67 -2.04 -5.98 -2.93
CA LEU A 67 -1.64 -4.57 -2.92
C LEU A 67 -1.84 -3.88 -4.28
N LEU A 68 -1.78 -4.62 -5.37
CA LEU A 68 -1.85 -4.12 -6.74
C LEU A 68 -3.13 -4.56 -7.42
N GLU A 69 -3.74 -3.63 -8.16
CA GLU A 69 -4.92 -3.89 -8.96
C GLU A 69 -4.74 -3.33 -10.36
N LEU A 70 -5.17 -4.09 -11.36
CA LEU A 70 -5.32 -3.60 -12.71
C LEU A 70 -6.72 -3.00 -12.84
N THR A 71 -6.80 -1.67 -12.92
CA THR A 71 -8.06 -0.99 -13.20
C THR A 71 -8.31 -0.89 -14.71
N GLU A 72 -9.55 -0.79 -15.12
CA GLU A 72 -9.89 -0.28 -16.45
C GLU A 72 -9.71 1.25 -16.40
N GLY A 73 -8.90 1.82 -17.28
CA GLY A 73 -8.60 3.25 -17.24
C GLY A 73 -9.84 4.08 -17.56
N ALA A 74 -10.56 4.50 -16.53
CA ALA A 74 -11.60 5.51 -16.61
C ALA A 74 -11.48 6.39 -15.36
N ASP A 75 -10.64 7.42 -15.44
CA ASP A 75 -10.85 8.61 -14.63
C ASP A 75 -12.16 9.24 -15.13
N VAL A 76 -13.22 9.16 -14.32
CA VAL A 76 -14.30 10.16 -14.29
C VAL A 76 -13.96 11.14 -13.17
#